data_AF-A0A645IDW8-F1
#
_entry.id   AF-A0A645IDW8-F1
#
_cell.length_a   1.000
_cell.length_b   1.000
_cell.length_c   1.000
_cell.angle_alpha   90.00
_cell.angle_beta   90.00
_cell.angle_gamma   90.00
#
_symmetry.space_group_name_H-M   'P 1'
#
loop_
_entity.id
_entity.type
_entity.pdbx_description
1 polymer ?
#
loop_
_entity_poly.entity_id
_entity_poly.type
_entity_poly.pdbx_seq_one_letter_code
_entity_poly.pdbx_strand_id
1 'polypeptide(L)'
;MGIIRRFNRAASDTQEDSGDLNESGGASGSDEQNENMLWPLAPGENGNTAAVEFAVAEGEAAATFIYRFEGRFEAFARAFNRSLEAISFKREGIRLSEDELHKPEYAHYLMAAQRNAALRMIRACFAGRVIHASPEKWKAGLLAYTTTVTLKSASNSFMFKPV
;
A
#
# COMPACT_ATOMS: atom_id res chain seq x y z
N MET A 1 7.52 21.60 -6.84
CA MET A 1 7.33 20.47 -5.91
C MET A 1 7.87 20.90 -4.55
N GLY A 2 6.99 21.27 -3.63
CA GLY A 2 7.38 21.88 -2.34
C GLY A 2 7.83 20.83 -1.33
N ILE A 3 9.05 20.98 -0.82
CA ILE A 3 9.53 20.28 0.38
C ILE A 3 8.96 21.05 1.57
N ILE A 4 8.04 20.44 2.32
CA ILE A 4 7.62 20.99 3.61
C ILE A 4 8.74 20.67 4.61
N ARG A 5 9.66 21.62 4.81
CA ARG A 5 10.55 21.63 5.98
C ARG A 5 9.82 22.30 7.12
N ARG A 6 9.59 21.59 8.23
CA ARG A 6 9.08 22.23 9.45
C ARG A 6 10.21 23.05 10.06
N PHE A 7 10.05 24.37 10.04
CA PHE A 7 10.87 25.34 10.77
C PHE A 7 10.67 25.08 12.27
N ASN A 8 11.71 24.66 12.99
CA ASN A 8 11.68 24.65 14.44
C ASN A 8 12.07 26.05 14.92
N ARG A 9 11.08 26.81 15.38
CA ARG A 9 11.26 28.11 16.03
C ARG A 9 11.84 27.83 17.41
N ALA A 10 13.12 28.15 17.61
CA ALA A 10 13.74 28.15 18.92
C ALA A 10 12.98 29.12 19.84
N ALA A 11 12.37 28.58 20.89
CA ALA A 11 12.00 29.34 22.07
C ALA A 11 13.15 29.16 23.08
N SER A 12 13.88 30.24 23.32
CA SER A 12 14.62 30.46 24.57
C SER A 12 13.62 30.48 25.72
N ASP A 13 13.88 29.83 26.84
CA ASP A 13 14.50 30.49 27.99
C ASP A 13 14.76 29.52 29.16
N THR A 14 15.75 29.92 29.95
CA THR A 14 16.03 29.61 31.37
C THR A 14 16.67 28.26 31.73
N GLN A 15 17.95 28.40 32.08
CA GLN A 15 18.84 27.46 32.72
C GLN A 15 18.69 27.62 34.25
N GLU A 16 18.31 26.55 34.95
CA GLU A 16 18.54 26.40 36.39
C GLU A 16 19.04 24.99 36.71
N ASP A 17 19.90 24.97 37.72
CA ASP A 17 20.90 23.99 38.11
C ASP A 17 20.37 22.96 39.12
N SER A 18 21.16 21.89 39.29
CA SER A 18 21.28 20.99 40.45
C SER A 18 20.44 19.69 40.51
N GLY A 19 21.15 18.58 40.77
CA GLY A 19 20.60 17.39 41.41
C GLY A 19 21.03 16.06 40.81
N ASP A 20 22.20 15.57 41.24
CA ASP A 20 22.72 14.22 41.01
C ASP A 20 21.81 13.17 41.69
N LEU A 21 21.20 12.25 40.92
CA LEU A 21 20.74 10.95 41.40
C LEU A 21 20.88 9.90 40.29
N ASN A 22 21.86 9.03 40.53
CA ASN A 22 22.16 7.80 39.82
C ASN A 22 20.99 6.79 39.96
N GLU A 23 20.27 6.52 38.88
CA GLU A 23 19.52 5.27 38.72
C GLU A 23 20.03 4.51 37.50
N SER A 24 20.75 3.43 37.78
CA SER A 24 21.13 2.39 36.85
C SER A 24 19.87 1.68 36.32
N GLY A 25 19.34 2.17 35.20
CA GLY A 25 18.39 1.47 34.35
C GLY A 25 19.03 1.21 33.00
N GLY A 26 19.61 0.03 32.82
CA GLY A 26 20.10 -0.43 31.52
C GLY A 26 18.95 -0.62 30.54
N ALA A 27 18.51 0.46 29.90
CA ALA A 27 17.70 0.40 28.70
C ALA A 27 18.65 0.23 27.50
N SER A 28 19.11 -0.99 27.27
CA SER A 28 19.50 -1.40 25.91
C SER A 28 18.23 -1.56 25.08
N GLY A 29 17.53 -0.45 24.84
CA GLY A 29 16.53 -0.36 23.80
C GLY A 29 17.29 -0.07 22.53
N SER A 30 17.44 -1.08 21.67
CA SER A 30 17.85 -0.89 20.29
C SER A 30 16.82 -0.01 19.60
N ASP A 31 16.98 1.32 19.71
CA ASP A 31 16.35 2.34 18.86
C ASP A 31 16.97 2.30 17.45
N GLU A 32 17.20 1.10 16.94
CA GLU A 32 17.78 0.87 15.63
C GLU A 32 16.66 0.77 14.60
N GLN A 33 16.57 1.87 13.85
CA GLN A 33 16.05 1.96 12.49
C GLN A 33 14.52 1.99 12.40
N ASN A 34 13.96 3.19 12.60
CA ASN A 34 12.86 3.61 11.73
C ASN A 34 13.39 3.67 10.28
N GLU A 35 13.48 2.51 9.63
CA GLU A 35 13.76 2.43 8.21
C GLU A 35 12.65 3.18 7.48
N ASN A 36 13.03 4.27 6.81
CA ASN A 36 12.10 5.02 5.98
C ASN A 36 11.50 4.09 4.92
N MET A 37 10.24 3.74 5.07
CA MET A 37 9.53 2.82 4.21
C MET A 37 8.94 3.55 3.00
N LEU A 38 9.44 3.26 1.79
CA LEU A 38 8.97 3.86 0.54
C LEU A 38 8.07 2.90 -0.24
N TRP A 39 6.84 3.34 -0.49
CA TRP A 39 5.84 2.64 -1.31
C TRP A 39 5.47 3.50 -2.53
N PRO A 40 6.16 3.37 -3.67
CA PRO A 40 5.73 4.07 -4.88
C PRO A 40 4.45 3.43 -5.44
N LEU A 41 3.48 4.28 -5.82
CA LEU A 41 2.28 3.91 -6.53
C LEU A 41 2.35 4.49 -7.94
N ALA A 42 2.30 3.64 -8.96
CA ALA A 42 2.29 4.04 -10.36
C ALA A 42 0.93 3.69 -10.99
N PRO A 43 0.17 4.67 -11.53
CA PRO A 43 -1.04 4.39 -12.28
C PRO A 43 -0.69 3.75 -13.64
N GLY A 44 -1.51 2.80 -14.09
CA GLY A 44 -1.48 2.31 -15.46
C GLY A 44 -2.09 3.30 -16.44
N GLU A 45 -1.78 3.16 -17.72
CA GLU A 45 -2.20 4.08 -18.79
C GLU A 45 -3.74 4.26 -18.86
N ASN A 46 -4.49 3.19 -18.59
CA ASN A 46 -5.96 3.20 -18.64
C ASN A 46 -6.61 3.82 -17.38
N GLY A 47 -5.83 4.24 -16.39
CA GLY A 47 -6.32 4.93 -15.19
C GLY A 47 -7.09 4.07 -14.18
N ASN A 48 -7.32 2.79 -14.46
CA ASN A 48 -8.07 1.84 -13.64
C ASN A 48 -7.21 0.72 -13.00
N THR A 49 -5.89 0.83 -13.17
CA THR A 49 -4.91 -0.13 -12.65
C THR A 49 -3.81 0.65 -11.93
N ALA A 50 -3.26 0.10 -10.85
CA ALA A 50 -2.08 0.63 -10.21
C ALA A 50 -1.07 -0.49 -9.92
N ALA A 51 0.19 -0.19 -10.14
CA ALA A 51 1.32 -0.98 -9.66
C ALA A 51 1.85 -0.33 -8.39
N VAL A 52 2.09 -1.14 -7.37
CA VAL A 52 2.67 -0.69 -6.10
C VAL A 52 3.90 -1.52 -5.81
N GLU A 53 5.03 -0.83 -5.64
CA GLU A 53 6.28 -1.46 -5.24
C GLU A 53 6.52 -1.22 -3.75
N PHE A 54 7.31 -2.09 -3.15
CA PHE A 54 7.90 -1.84 -1.84
C PHE A 54 9.41 -1.88 -1.99
N ALA A 55 10.07 -0.80 -1.57
CA ALA A 55 11.53 -0.77 -1.54
C ALA A 55 12.02 -1.75 -0.47
N VAL A 56 12.54 -2.89 -0.90
CA VAL A 56 13.16 -3.90 -0.03
C VAL A 56 14.67 -3.71 -0.02
N ALA A 57 15.32 -4.19 1.05
CA ALA A 57 16.78 -4.20 1.14
C ALA A 57 17.39 -5.10 0.05
N GLU A 58 18.68 -4.90 -0.23
CA GLU A 58 19.41 -5.75 -1.16
C GLU A 58 19.40 -7.22 -0.71
N GLY A 59 19.08 -8.14 -1.62
CA GLY A 59 18.97 -9.58 -1.32
C GLY A 59 17.60 -10.06 -0.84
N GLU A 60 16.65 -9.15 -0.59
CA GLU A 60 15.27 -9.53 -0.31
C GLU A 60 14.43 -9.77 -1.57
N ALA A 61 13.47 -10.69 -1.47
CA ALA A 61 12.55 -10.96 -2.55
C ALA A 61 11.58 -9.78 -2.75
N ALA A 62 11.79 -9.01 -3.83
CA ALA A 62 10.90 -7.94 -4.27
C ALA A 62 9.69 -8.47 -5.07
N ALA A 63 8.56 -7.79 -4.91
CA ALA A 63 7.36 -8.07 -5.67
C ALA A 63 6.56 -6.80 -5.93
N THR A 64 6.10 -6.63 -7.16
CA THR A 64 5.16 -5.58 -7.52
C THR A 64 3.74 -6.07 -7.29
N PHE A 65 2.97 -5.32 -6.51
CA PHE A 65 1.56 -5.58 -6.23
C PHE A 65 0.70 -4.85 -7.25
N ILE A 66 -0.29 -5.55 -7.81
CA ILE A 66 -1.16 -4.98 -8.83
C ILE A 66 -2.56 -4.85 -8.27
N TYR A 67 -3.17 -3.69 -8.53
CA TYR A 67 -4.53 -3.37 -8.13
C TYR A 67 -5.35 -2.97 -9.35
N ARG A 68 -6.61 -3.42 -9.40
CA ARG A 68 -7.62 -2.97 -10.33
C ARG A 68 -8.73 -2.27 -9.55
N PHE A 69 -9.08 -1.06 -9.96
CA PHE A 69 -10.03 -0.23 -9.25
C PHE A 69 -10.89 0.58 -10.22
N GLU A 70 -12.06 0.98 -9.75
CA GLU A 70 -12.94 1.90 -10.45
C GLU A 70 -12.74 3.33 -9.95
N GLY A 71 -13.04 4.31 -10.82
CA GLY A 71 -12.93 5.72 -10.50
C GLY A 71 -11.52 6.28 -10.67
N ARG A 72 -11.20 7.31 -9.88
CA ARG A 72 -9.98 8.11 -10.05
C ARG A 72 -8.81 7.57 -9.24
N PHE A 73 -7.62 7.56 -9.84
CA PHE A 73 -6.38 7.16 -9.18
C PHE A 73 -6.13 7.89 -7.86
N GLU A 74 -6.43 9.18 -7.74
CA GLU A 74 -6.18 9.92 -6.50
C GLU A 74 -7.09 9.46 -5.35
N ALA A 75 -8.30 9.01 -5.66
CA ALA A 75 -9.19 8.42 -4.66
C ALA A 75 -8.67 7.06 -4.20
N PHE A 76 -8.23 6.23 -5.15
CA PHE A 76 -7.55 4.95 -4.87
C PHE A 76 -6.30 5.18 -3.99
N ALA A 77 -5.40 6.09 -4.38
CA ALA A 77 -4.16 6.36 -3.64
C ALA A 77 -4.43 6.83 -2.20
N ARG A 78 -5.46 7.65 -1.97
CA ARG A 78 -5.88 8.04 -0.61
C ARG A 78 -6.42 6.86 0.19
N ALA A 79 -7.25 6.01 -0.43
CA ALA A 79 -7.75 4.80 0.22
C ALA A 79 -6.61 3.82 0.55
N PHE A 80 -5.65 3.69 -0.36
CA PHE A 80 -4.44 2.88 -0.18
C PHE A 80 -3.63 3.33 1.03
N ASN A 81 -3.34 4.62 1.13
CA ASN A 81 -2.60 5.18 2.27
C ASN A 81 -3.31 4.91 3.61
N ARG A 82 -4.63 5.19 3.70
CA ARG A 82 -5.42 4.90 4.92
C ARG A 82 -5.44 3.41 5.28
N SER A 83 -5.39 2.54 4.26
CA SER A 83 -5.39 1.09 4.45
C SER A 83 -4.07 0.62 5.04
N LEU A 84 -2.95 1.14 4.52
CA LEU A 84 -1.62 0.85 5.07
C LEU A 84 -1.49 1.33 6.51
N GLU A 85 -1.94 2.55 6.82
CA GLU A 85 -1.96 3.07 8.20
C GLU A 85 -2.73 2.13 9.15
N ALA A 86 -3.89 1.62 8.72
CA ALA A 86 -4.73 0.74 9.51
C ALA A 86 -4.10 -0.62 9.87
N ILE A 87 -3.12 -1.07 9.09
CA ILE A 87 -2.40 -2.34 9.29
C ILE A 87 -0.93 -2.12 9.65
N SER A 88 -0.58 -0.91 10.11
CA SER A 88 0.80 -0.53 10.45
C SER A 88 1.78 -0.85 9.32
N PHE A 89 1.38 -0.57 8.08
CA PHE A 89 2.13 -0.78 6.84
C PHE A 89 2.49 -2.26 6.55
N LYS A 90 1.86 -3.21 7.24
CA LYS A 90 2.06 -4.65 7.00
C LYS A 90 1.30 -5.11 5.77
N ARG A 91 2.04 -5.36 4.69
CA ARG A 91 1.53 -5.86 3.39
C ARG A 91 0.70 -7.14 3.46
N GLU A 92 0.92 -7.96 4.47
CA GLU A 92 0.21 -9.23 4.65
C GLU A 92 -1.31 -9.04 4.71
N GLY A 93 -1.79 -8.04 5.46
CA GLY A 93 -3.22 -7.78 5.61
C GLY A 93 -3.95 -7.46 4.30
N ILE A 94 -3.25 -7.05 3.25
CA ILE A 94 -3.85 -6.82 1.93
C ILE A 94 -3.87 -8.11 1.08
N ARG A 95 -2.80 -8.93 1.12
CA ARG A 95 -2.65 -10.09 0.22
C ARG A 95 -3.40 -11.35 0.65
N LEU A 96 -3.75 -11.49 1.93
CA LEU A 96 -4.41 -12.69 2.42
C LEU A 96 -5.71 -12.90 1.65
N SER A 97 -5.94 -14.11 1.14
CA SER A 97 -7.25 -14.51 0.62
C SER A 97 -8.32 -14.40 1.71
N GLU A 98 -9.59 -14.42 1.32
CA GLU A 98 -10.68 -14.33 2.30
C GLU A 98 -10.67 -15.55 3.25
N ASP A 99 -10.41 -16.75 2.71
CA ASP A 99 -10.29 -17.96 3.51
C ASP A 99 -9.12 -17.91 4.49
N GLU A 100 -7.97 -17.37 4.07
CA GLU A 100 -6.84 -17.16 4.98
C GLU A 100 -7.17 -16.13 6.06
N LEU A 101 -7.84 -15.03 5.71
CA LEU A 101 -8.17 -13.96 6.66
C LEU A 101 -9.02 -14.47 7.85
N HIS A 102 -9.82 -15.51 7.64
CA HIS A 102 -10.66 -16.11 8.68
C HIS A 102 -9.90 -17.06 9.63
N LYS A 103 -8.63 -17.36 9.37
CA LYS A 103 -7.84 -18.21 10.25
C LYS A 103 -7.51 -17.47 11.56
N PRO A 104 -7.46 -18.17 12.72
CA PRO A 104 -7.24 -17.54 14.02
C PRO A 104 -5.98 -16.67 14.11
N GLU A 105 -4.88 -17.08 13.47
CA GLU A 105 -3.62 -16.32 13.45
C GLU A 105 -3.73 -14.94 12.79
N TYR A 106 -4.74 -14.74 11.93
CA TYR A 106 -4.98 -13.50 11.21
C TYR A 106 -6.16 -12.68 11.75
N ALA A 107 -6.68 -13.02 12.94
CA ALA A 107 -7.80 -12.33 13.56
C ALA A 107 -7.63 -10.80 13.66
N HIS A 108 -6.39 -10.32 13.85
CA HIS A 108 -6.09 -8.89 13.89
C HIS A 108 -6.30 -8.20 12.53
N TYR A 109 -5.92 -8.83 11.42
CA TYR A 109 -6.20 -8.31 10.08
C TYR A 109 -7.68 -8.40 9.74
N LEU A 110 -8.37 -9.47 10.14
CA LEU A 110 -9.81 -9.60 9.96
C LEU A 110 -10.55 -8.47 10.66
N MET A 111 -10.22 -8.20 11.93
CA MET A 111 -10.77 -7.09 12.70
C MET A 111 -10.47 -5.73 12.06
N ALA A 112 -9.24 -5.52 11.58
CA ALA A 112 -8.87 -4.29 10.88
C ALA A 112 -9.70 -4.09 9.60
N ALA A 113 -9.88 -5.14 8.81
CA ALA A 113 -10.70 -5.09 7.59
C ALA A 113 -12.16 -4.80 7.94
N GLN A 114 -12.74 -5.47 8.92
CA GLN A 114 -14.13 -5.24 9.32
C GLN A 114 -14.39 -3.78 9.75
N ARG A 115 -13.42 -3.17 10.45
CA ARG A 115 -13.55 -1.80 10.99
C ARG A 115 -13.10 -0.70 10.05
N ASN A 116 -12.34 -1.02 9.00
CA ASN A 116 -11.78 -0.03 8.07
C ASN A 116 -12.31 -0.26 6.64
N ALA A 117 -13.20 0.63 6.19
CA ALA A 117 -13.78 0.55 4.85
C ALA A 117 -12.73 0.72 3.72
N ALA A 118 -11.70 1.54 3.94
CA ALA A 118 -10.63 1.70 2.96
C ALA A 118 -9.85 0.39 2.78
N LEU A 119 -9.53 -0.30 3.88
CA LEU A 119 -8.83 -1.59 3.82
C LEU A 119 -9.65 -2.65 3.09
N ARG A 120 -10.97 -2.71 3.32
CA ARG A 120 -11.86 -3.61 2.55
C ARG A 120 -11.84 -3.29 1.07
N MET A 121 -11.95 -2.02 0.72
CA MET A 121 -11.88 -1.57 -0.68
C MET A 121 -10.55 -1.98 -1.31
N ILE A 122 -9.42 -1.72 -0.67
CA ILE A 122 -8.09 -2.02 -1.23
C ILE A 122 -7.85 -3.52 -1.36
N ARG A 123 -8.32 -4.33 -0.39
CA ARG A 123 -8.31 -5.79 -0.51
C ARG A 123 -9.12 -6.27 -1.72
N ALA A 124 -10.31 -5.72 -1.93
CA ALA A 124 -11.15 -6.05 -3.09
C ALA A 124 -10.52 -5.63 -4.43
N CYS A 125 -9.69 -4.58 -4.42
CA CYS A 125 -8.94 -4.14 -5.60
C CYS A 125 -7.70 -4.99 -5.89
N PHE A 126 -7.25 -5.85 -4.97
CA PHE A 126 -6.01 -6.61 -5.15
C PHE A 126 -6.14 -7.64 -6.29
N ALA A 127 -5.36 -7.46 -7.35
CA ALA A 127 -5.40 -8.29 -8.54
C ALA A 127 -4.34 -9.40 -8.51
N GLY A 128 -3.24 -9.20 -7.79
CA GLY A 128 -2.15 -10.16 -7.70
C GLY A 128 -0.79 -9.49 -7.49
N ARG A 129 0.29 -10.29 -7.61
CA ARG A 129 1.67 -9.80 -7.50
C ARG A 129 2.57 -10.42 -8.56
N VAL A 130 3.61 -9.69 -8.94
CA VAL A 130 4.66 -10.14 -9.86
C VAL A 130 5.97 -10.20 -9.11
N ILE A 131 6.59 -11.38 -9.07
CA ILE A 131 7.88 -11.60 -8.41
C ILE A 131 9.02 -11.15 -9.32
N HIS A 132 10.02 -10.47 -8.73
CA HIS A 132 11.21 -9.98 -9.45
C HIS A 132 12.21 -11.12 -9.68
N ALA A 133 11.87 -12.07 -10.55
CA ALA A 133 12.77 -13.20 -10.87
C ALA A 133 13.88 -12.84 -11.88
N SER A 134 13.57 -11.99 -12.85
CA SER A 134 14.50 -11.31 -13.77
C SER A 134 13.78 -10.07 -14.33
N PRO A 135 14.50 -9.07 -14.87
CA PRO A 135 13.85 -7.90 -15.49
C PRO A 135 12.84 -8.27 -16.58
N GLU A 136 13.14 -9.28 -17.39
CA GLU A 136 12.29 -9.76 -18.49
C GLU A 136 11.05 -10.47 -17.96
N LYS A 137 11.20 -11.37 -16.98
CA LYS A 137 10.07 -12.07 -16.34
C LYS A 137 9.16 -11.12 -15.59
N TRP A 138 9.76 -10.14 -14.90
CA TRP A 138 9.03 -9.10 -14.20
C TRP A 138 8.21 -8.26 -15.19
N LYS A 139 8.83 -7.75 -16.26
CA LYS A 139 8.14 -7.00 -17.31
C LYS A 139 7.00 -7.81 -17.95
N ALA A 140 7.26 -9.07 -18.31
CA ALA A 140 6.24 -9.94 -18.90
C ALA A 140 5.07 -10.17 -17.93
N GLY A 141 5.36 -10.36 -16.64
CA GLY A 141 4.35 -10.48 -15.60
C GLY A 141 3.50 -9.22 -15.45
N LEU A 142 4.11 -8.03 -15.46
CA LEU A 142 3.37 -6.76 -15.41
C LEU A 142 2.44 -6.60 -16.61
N LEU A 143 2.93 -6.90 -17.82
CA LEU A 143 2.15 -6.79 -19.05
C LEU A 143 0.92 -7.71 -19.06
N ALA A 144 0.98 -8.86 -18.37
CA ALA A 144 -0.18 -9.76 -18.22
C ALA A 144 -1.34 -9.13 -17.44
N TYR A 145 -1.07 -8.14 -16.57
CA TYR A 145 -2.10 -7.42 -15.83
C TYR A 145 -2.58 -6.15 -16.53
N THR A 146 -1.74 -5.51 -17.36
CA THR A 146 -2.06 -4.23 -18.01
C THR A 146 -2.64 -4.40 -19.42
N THR A 147 -2.36 -5.52 -20.09
CA THR A 147 -2.92 -5.83 -21.41
C THR A 147 -4.36 -6.34 -21.25
N THR A 148 -5.28 -5.45 -20.92
CA THR A 148 -6.71 -5.78 -21.03
C THR A 148 -7.07 -5.78 -22.51
N VAL A 149 -7.40 -6.96 -23.03
CA VAL A 149 -7.96 -7.18 -24.35
C VAL A 149 -9.13 -6.22 -24.56
N THR A 150 -9.02 -5.34 -25.55
CA THR A 150 -10.14 -4.55 -26.08
C THR A 150 -11.24 -5.51 -26.50
N LEU A 151 -12.26 -5.71 -25.66
CA LEU A 151 -13.51 -6.29 -26.12
C LEU A 151 -14.07 -5.33 -27.16
N LYS A 152 -13.99 -5.71 -28.44
CA LYS A 152 -14.70 -5.07 -29.54
C LYS A 152 -16.17 -5.01 -29.12
N SER A 153 -16.68 -3.80 -28.90
CA SER A 153 -18.11 -3.56 -28.72
C SER A 153 -18.85 -4.20 -29.89
N ALA A 154 -19.58 -5.29 -29.62
CA ALA A 154 -20.55 -5.80 -30.56
C ALA A 154 -21.76 -4.87 -30.49
N SER A 155 -21.79 -3.90 -31.40
CA SER A 155 -22.96 -3.06 -31.68
C SER A 155 -24.10 -3.95 -32.16
N ASN A 156 -24.92 -4.48 -31.25
CA ASN A 156 -26.17 -5.12 -31.61
C ASN A 156 -27.22 -4.02 -31.80
N SER A 157 -27.39 -3.61 -33.06
CA SER A 157 -28.48 -2.74 -33.48
C SER A 157 -29.78 -3.56 -33.45
N PHE A 158 -30.46 -3.58 -32.30
CA PHE A 158 -31.85 -4.04 -32.24
C PHE A 158 -32.76 -2.85 -32.56
N MET A 159 -33.13 -2.80 -33.83
CA MET A 159 -34.16 -1.94 -34.39
C MET A 159 -35.53 -2.36 -33.83
N PHE A 160 -36.07 -1.59 -32.90
CA PHE A 160 -37.48 -1.69 -32.51
C PHE A 160 -38.35 -1.18 -33.67
N LYS A 161 -39.21 -2.04 -34.23
CA LYS A 161 -40.35 -1.59 -35.03
C LYS A 161 -41.53 -1.35 -34.08
N PRO A 162 -42.22 -0.20 -34.16
CA PRO A 162 -43.37 0.04 -33.32
C PRO A 162 -44.58 -0.76 -33.82
N VAL A 163 -45.43 -1.15 -32.87
CA VAL A 163 -46.81 -1.64 -33.10
C VAL A 163 -47.73 -0.42 -33.16
#